data_AF-A0A178XAA1-F1
#
_entry.id   AF-A0A178XAA1-F1
#
_cell.length_a   1.000
_cell.length_b   1.000
_cell.length_c   1.000
_cell.angle_alpha   90.00
_cell.angle_beta   90.00
_cell.angle_gamma   90.00
#
_symmetry.space_group_name_H-M   'P 1'
#
loop_
_entity.id
_entity.type
_entity.pdbx_description
1 polymer ?
#
loop_
_entity_poly.entity_id
_entity_poly.type
_entity_poly.pdbx_seq_one_letter_code
_entity_poly.pdbx_strand_id
1 'polypeptide(L)'
;MAQGFPEERARPAAEALCHGDLTGAPETGVGELTRVHLPAIESGFVSPGAQPLLIADRGAAALIDYRRASGLWAVGDAMDRAVQRAGRFGVGLLSLRGVGPFGRVGHHAARALPHGMIGMVMAAGGYADQPVHPLGMAAPAGAYPEFVLDVDLADTARNPQFAGFALMVDVLAGVLSGVADHEHDTGLLVLAIAPTTLRSADGFYRAASAVFGSMLGWEGGAPVRYPGWREAQYLEQCRALGVPLPGAVRRQLDSLALKLGRAPLTTVG
;
A
#
# COMPACT_ATOMS: atom_id res chain seq x y z
N MET A 1 -4.83 15.09 -20.83
CA MET A 1 -4.25 14.57 -19.55
C MET A 1 -2.74 14.50 -19.72
N ALA A 2 -1.97 14.82 -18.69
CA ALA A 2 -0.55 15.18 -18.87
C ALA A 2 0.41 14.04 -19.25
N GLN A 3 0.06 12.76 -19.07
CA GLN A 3 0.98 11.63 -19.32
C GLN A 3 0.24 10.34 -19.77
N GLY A 4 -0.93 10.45 -20.40
CA GLY A 4 -1.69 9.28 -20.88
C GLY A 4 -2.32 8.39 -19.78
N PHE A 5 -2.26 8.81 -18.52
CA PHE A 5 -2.93 8.14 -17.40
C PHE A 5 -4.47 8.29 -17.50
N PRO A 6 -5.25 7.21 -17.43
CA PRO A 6 -6.71 7.30 -17.33
C PRO A 6 -7.14 8.02 -16.05
N GLU A 7 -8.14 8.90 -16.16
CA GLU A 7 -8.63 9.73 -15.05
C GLU A 7 -9.11 8.89 -13.85
N GLU A 8 -9.81 7.79 -14.12
CA GLU A 8 -10.29 6.84 -13.11
C GLU A 8 -9.16 6.23 -12.27
N ARG A 9 -7.93 6.18 -12.82
CA ARG A 9 -6.74 5.62 -12.16
C ARG A 9 -5.85 6.71 -11.55
N ALA A 10 -5.91 7.92 -12.10
CA ALA A 10 -5.09 9.04 -11.65
C ALA A 10 -5.42 9.45 -10.20
N ARG A 11 -6.71 9.50 -9.85
CA ARG A 11 -7.15 9.83 -8.48
C ARG A 11 -6.66 8.82 -7.43
N PRO A 12 -6.95 7.52 -7.52
CA PRO A 12 -6.46 6.55 -6.53
C PRO A 12 -4.92 6.49 -6.49
N ALA A 13 -4.24 6.68 -7.63
CA ALA A 13 -2.78 6.76 -7.65
C ALA A 13 -2.27 8.00 -6.87
N ALA A 14 -2.91 9.16 -7.05
CA ALA A 14 -2.57 10.36 -6.31
C ALA A 14 -2.85 10.21 -4.81
N GLU A 15 -3.95 9.55 -4.42
CA GLU A 15 -4.26 9.24 -3.02
C GLU A 15 -3.19 8.36 -2.38
N ALA A 16 -2.75 7.31 -3.08
CA ALA A 16 -1.69 6.42 -2.61
C ALA A 16 -0.35 7.16 -2.45
N LEU A 17 -0.03 8.07 -3.37
CA LEU A 17 1.19 8.87 -3.31
C LEU A 17 1.15 9.90 -2.16
N CYS A 18 0.05 10.63 -2.03
CA CYS A 18 -0.14 11.60 -0.95
C CYS A 18 -0.20 10.94 0.43
N HIS A 19 -0.49 9.64 0.51
CA HIS A 19 -0.58 8.92 1.77
C HIS A 19 0.72 9.02 2.58
N GLY A 20 1.89 8.97 1.91
CA GLY A 20 3.19 9.09 2.58
C GLY A 20 3.30 10.39 3.38
N ASP A 21 3.02 11.54 2.77
CA ASP A 21 3.04 12.82 3.50
C ASP A 21 1.94 12.87 4.57
N LEU A 22 0.75 12.34 4.27
CA LEU A 22 -0.41 12.35 5.16
C LEU A 22 -0.25 11.48 6.42
N THR A 23 0.71 10.57 6.44
CA THR A 23 1.01 9.70 7.60
C THR A 23 2.39 9.96 8.20
N GLY A 24 3.04 11.06 7.83
CA GLY A 24 4.34 11.46 8.40
C GLY A 24 5.54 10.69 7.84
N ALA A 25 5.42 10.16 6.64
CA ALA A 25 6.44 9.41 5.89
C ALA A 25 6.75 10.06 4.53
N PRO A 26 7.25 11.31 4.52
CA PRO A 26 7.42 12.12 3.30
C PRO A 26 8.42 11.54 2.28
N GLU A 27 9.28 10.61 2.69
CA GLU A 27 10.19 9.87 1.80
C GLU A 27 9.46 8.99 0.79
N THR A 28 8.23 8.59 1.10
CA THR A 28 7.29 7.86 0.22
C THR A 28 6.08 8.72 -0.19
N GLY A 29 6.22 10.04 -0.07
CA GLY A 29 5.18 11.03 -0.36
C GLY A 29 5.28 11.65 -1.76
N VAL A 30 4.65 12.80 -1.96
CA VAL A 30 4.54 13.52 -3.25
C VAL A 30 5.88 13.89 -3.88
N GLY A 31 6.97 13.93 -3.09
CA GLY A 31 8.33 14.09 -3.62
C GLY A 31 8.74 12.96 -4.58
N GLU A 32 8.16 11.77 -4.44
CA GLU A 32 8.39 10.64 -5.34
C GLU A 32 7.74 10.82 -6.71
N LEU A 33 6.79 11.76 -6.89
CA LEU A 33 6.20 12.04 -8.20
C LEU A 33 7.30 12.32 -9.23
N THR A 34 8.19 13.27 -8.91
CA THR A 34 9.28 13.68 -9.80
C THR A 34 10.51 12.80 -9.71
N ARG A 35 10.73 12.13 -8.58
CA ARG A 35 11.94 11.32 -8.33
C ARG A 35 11.82 9.88 -8.83
N VAL A 36 10.62 9.31 -8.79
CA VAL A 36 10.38 7.89 -9.03
C VAL A 36 9.33 7.69 -10.12
N HIS A 37 8.13 8.23 -9.95
CA HIS A 37 6.99 7.84 -10.80
C HIS A 37 7.05 8.43 -12.21
N LEU A 38 7.37 9.72 -12.37
CA LEU A 38 7.54 10.32 -13.70
C LEU A 38 8.73 9.72 -14.46
N PRO A 39 9.94 9.57 -13.85
CA PRO A 39 11.05 8.88 -14.50
C PRO A 39 10.71 7.44 -14.93
N ALA A 40 9.94 6.70 -14.12
CA ALA A 40 9.51 5.34 -14.48
C ALA A 40 8.57 5.32 -15.70
N ILE A 41 7.74 6.36 -15.88
CA ILE A 41 6.91 6.50 -17.08
C ILE A 41 7.77 6.89 -18.28
N GLU A 42 8.68 7.86 -18.11
CA GLU A 42 9.57 8.39 -19.16
C GLU A 42 10.52 7.31 -19.70
N SER A 43 11.03 6.43 -18.84
CA SER A 43 11.86 5.29 -19.23
C SER A 43 11.09 4.14 -19.87
N GLY A 44 9.75 4.19 -19.82
CA GLY A 44 8.88 3.10 -20.26
C GLY A 44 8.84 1.91 -19.31
N PHE A 45 9.43 1.98 -18.12
CA PHE A 45 9.30 0.97 -17.07
C PHE A 45 7.85 0.83 -16.60
N VAL A 46 7.11 1.95 -16.54
CA VAL A 46 5.66 2.01 -16.27
C VAL A 46 4.92 2.43 -17.54
N SER A 47 3.82 1.76 -17.83
CA SER A 47 2.88 2.11 -18.88
C SER A 47 1.58 2.68 -18.29
N PRO A 48 1.32 3.99 -18.41
CA PRO A 48 0.10 4.65 -17.92
C PRO A 48 -1.21 4.01 -18.38
N GLY A 49 -1.22 3.49 -19.62
CA GLY A 49 -2.38 2.85 -20.25
C GLY A 49 -2.39 1.32 -20.13
N ALA A 50 -1.55 0.72 -19.28
CA ALA A 50 -1.47 -0.72 -19.13
C ALA A 50 -2.84 -1.34 -18.84
N GLN A 51 -3.17 -2.43 -19.53
CA GLN A 51 -4.45 -3.14 -19.32
C GLN A 51 -4.18 -4.46 -18.59
N PRO A 52 -4.65 -4.63 -17.35
CA PRO A 52 -4.40 -5.85 -16.60
C PRO A 52 -4.94 -7.09 -17.33
N LEU A 53 -4.19 -8.18 -17.27
CA LEU A 53 -4.53 -9.47 -17.84
C LEU A 53 -4.73 -10.49 -16.70
N LEU A 54 -5.93 -11.05 -16.62
CA LEU A 54 -6.23 -12.13 -15.69
C LEU A 54 -5.65 -13.45 -16.23
N ILE A 55 -4.57 -13.93 -15.62
CA ILE A 55 -3.86 -15.15 -16.05
C ILE A 55 -4.59 -16.40 -15.53
N ALA A 56 -5.05 -16.35 -14.28
CA ALA A 56 -5.78 -17.43 -13.65
C ALA A 56 -6.86 -16.89 -12.72
N ASP A 57 -8.06 -17.48 -12.76
CA ASP A 57 -9.15 -17.23 -11.82
C ASP A 57 -9.64 -18.55 -11.23
N ARG A 58 -9.66 -18.65 -9.89
CA ARG A 58 -10.09 -19.82 -9.12
C ARG A 58 -11.05 -19.41 -8.00
N GLY A 59 -11.90 -18.42 -8.25
CA GLY A 59 -12.93 -17.98 -7.28
C GLY A 59 -12.35 -17.14 -6.15
N ALA A 60 -11.93 -17.76 -5.05
CA ALA A 60 -11.31 -17.01 -3.95
C ALA A 60 -9.90 -16.52 -4.31
N ALA A 61 -9.23 -17.17 -5.27
CA ALA A 61 -7.86 -16.86 -5.67
C ALA A 61 -7.73 -16.49 -7.15
N ALA A 62 -6.80 -15.60 -7.49
CA ALA A 62 -6.45 -15.29 -8.89
C ALA A 62 -5.01 -14.80 -9.06
N LEU A 63 -4.47 -14.92 -10.28
CA LEU A 63 -3.19 -14.36 -10.71
C LEU A 63 -3.45 -13.31 -11.80
N ILE A 64 -2.95 -12.10 -11.59
CA ILE A 64 -3.13 -10.96 -12.51
C ILE A 64 -1.77 -10.39 -12.91
N ASP A 65 -1.57 -10.24 -14.22
CA ASP A 65 -0.46 -9.50 -14.79
C ASP A 65 -0.91 -8.07 -15.07
N TYR A 66 -0.35 -7.09 -14.36
CA TYR A 66 -0.68 -5.69 -14.53
C TYR A 66 0.06 -5.02 -15.70
N ARG A 67 0.90 -5.76 -16.42
CA ARG A 67 1.54 -5.34 -17.68
C ARG A 67 2.24 -3.98 -17.58
N ARG A 68 2.98 -3.79 -16.49
CA ARG A 68 3.72 -2.58 -16.12
C ARG A 68 2.83 -1.40 -15.75
N ALA A 69 1.66 -1.65 -15.16
CA ALA A 69 0.85 -0.57 -14.62
C ALA A 69 1.57 0.13 -13.46
N SER A 70 1.21 1.38 -13.20
CA SER A 70 1.68 2.07 -11.99
C SER A 70 1.17 1.35 -10.75
N GLY A 71 2.09 1.05 -9.84
CA GLY A 71 1.78 0.40 -8.59
C GLY A 71 0.89 1.23 -7.67
N LEU A 72 0.99 2.56 -7.75
CA LEU A 72 0.12 3.48 -7.00
C LEU A 72 -1.38 3.21 -7.24
N TRP A 73 -1.74 2.71 -8.42
CA TRP A 73 -3.10 2.28 -8.73
C TRP A 73 -3.27 0.76 -8.65
N ALA A 74 -2.35 0.00 -9.24
CA ALA A 74 -2.51 -1.44 -9.47
C ALA A 74 -2.69 -2.24 -8.17
N VAL A 75 -1.95 -1.89 -7.11
CA VAL A 75 -2.06 -2.61 -5.83
C VAL A 75 -3.39 -2.31 -5.14
N GLY A 76 -3.90 -1.09 -5.29
CA GLY A 76 -5.22 -0.71 -4.79
C GLY A 76 -6.36 -1.38 -5.56
N ASP A 77 -6.29 -1.42 -6.89
CA ASP A 77 -7.24 -2.16 -7.74
C ASP A 77 -7.27 -3.65 -7.38
N ALA A 78 -6.09 -4.24 -7.11
CA ALA A 78 -6.00 -5.60 -6.61
C ALA A 78 -6.69 -5.76 -5.25
N MET A 79 -6.45 -4.88 -4.28
CA MET A 79 -7.11 -5.00 -2.98
C MET A 79 -8.63 -4.89 -3.10
N ASP A 80 -9.15 -4.00 -3.95
CA ASP A 80 -10.60 -3.88 -4.18
C ASP A 80 -11.19 -5.18 -4.75
N ARG A 81 -10.49 -5.80 -5.71
CA ARG A 81 -10.88 -7.12 -6.24
C ARG A 81 -10.77 -8.23 -5.19
N ALA A 82 -9.76 -8.18 -4.33
CA ALA A 82 -9.59 -9.13 -3.23
C ALA A 82 -10.74 -9.00 -2.22
N VAL A 83 -11.13 -7.78 -1.85
CA VAL A 83 -12.29 -7.47 -1.01
C VAL A 83 -13.58 -8.05 -1.61
N GLN A 84 -13.80 -7.86 -2.91
CA GLN A 84 -14.97 -8.43 -3.60
C GLN A 84 -15.00 -9.97 -3.53
N ARG A 85 -13.85 -10.63 -3.69
CA ARG A 85 -13.73 -12.08 -3.56
C ARG A 85 -13.92 -12.52 -2.10
N ALA A 86 -13.35 -11.81 -1.15
CA ALA A 86 -13.49 -12.08 0.28
C ALA A 86 -14.96 -11.97 0.73
N GLY A 87 -15.72 -11.00 0.22
CA GLY A 87 -17.16 -10.91 0.49
C GLY A 87 -17.96 -12.13 0.01
N ARG A 88 -17.48 -12.85 -1.01
CA ARG A 88 -18.15 -14.03 -1.58
C ARG A 88 -17.65 -15.35 -0.99
N PHE A 89 -16.36 -15.46 -0.70
CA PHE A 89 -15.69 -16.71 -0.34
C PHE A 89 -15.08 -16.70 1.06
N GLY A 90 -15.23 -15.59 1.80
CA GLY A 90 -14.58 -15.33 3.08
C GLY A 90 -13.12 -14.89 2.98
N VAL A 91 -12.45 -15.21 1.87
CA VAL A 91 -11.08 -14.78 1.56
C VAL A 91 -10.95 -14.42 0.08
N GLY A 92 -10.10 -13.44 -0.20
CA GLY A 92 -9.66 -13.06 -1.54
C GLY A 92 -8.15 -13.02 -1.58
N LEU A 93 -7.52 -13.88 -2.38
CA LEU A 93 -6.07 -13.93 -2.57
C LEU A 93 -5.73 -13.59 -4.01
N LEU A 94 -5.00 -12.50 -4.22
CA LEU A 94 -4.52 -12.12 -5.55
C LEU A 94 -2.99 -12.13 -5.56
N SER A 95 -2.43 -12.92 -6.47
CA SER A 95 -1.03 -12.84 -6.85
C SER A 95 -0.89 -11.88 -8.03
N LEU A 96 0.09 -10.98 -7.97
CA LEU A 96 0.31 -9.92 -8.95
C LEU A 96 1.73 -9.96 -9.49
N ARG A 97 1.86 -9.58 -10.76
CA ARG A 97 3.16 -9.25 -11.39
C ARG A 97 2.99 -8.10 -12.38
N GLY A 98 4.11 -7.59 -12.90
CA GLY A 98 4.09 -6.48 -13.86
C GLY A 98 3.56 -5.20 -13.23
N VAL A 99 3.97 -4.91 -12.00
CA VAL A 99 3.55 -3.75 -11.21
C VAL A 99 4.77 -2.84 -10.99
N GLY A 100 4.66 -1.56 -11.36
CA GLY A 100 5.70 -0.57 -11.09
C GLY A 100 5.69 -0.05 -9.65
N PRO A 101 6.40 1.05 -9.35
CA PRO A 101 6.49 1.57 -7.98
C PRO A 101 5.10 1.89 -7.39
N PHE A 102 4.86 1.46 -6.14
CA PHE A 102 3.54 1.43 -5.50
C PHE A 102 3.39 2.27 -4.23
N GLY A 103 4.45 2.93 -3.76
CA GLY A 103 4.43 3.68 -2.51
C GLY A 103 4.23 2.77 -1.30
N ARG A 104 3.44 3.23 -0.32
CA ARG A 104 3.22 2.56 0.96
C ARG A 104 2.26 1.37 0.85
N VAL A 105 2.70 0.16 1.20
CA VAL A 105 1.86 -1.06 1.13
C VAL A 105 0.75 -1.05 2.18
N GLY A 106 0.94 -0.35 3.30
CA GLY A 106 -0.08 -0.18 4.33
C GLY A 106 -1.30 0.59 3.81
N HIS A 107 -1.10 1.56 2.90
CA HIS A 107 -2.19 2.29 2.24
C HIS A 107 -3.11 1.33 1.48
N HIS A 108 -2.50 0.46 0.67
CA HIS A 108 -3.25 -0.48 -0.15
C HIS A 108 -3.94 -1.54 0.71
N ALA A 109 -3.28 -2.02 1.77
CA ALA A 109 -3.91 -2.92 2.74
C ALA A 109 -5.13 -2.27 3.43
N ALA A 110 -5.04 -0.98 3.78
CA ALA A 110 -6.09 -0.22 4.45
C ALA A 110 -7.37 -0.05 3.60
N ARG A 111 -7.32 -0.30 2.28
CA ARG A 111 -8.51 -0.30 1.43
C ARG A 111 -9.54 -1.38 1.80
N ALA A 112 -9.15 -2.39 2.58
CA ALA A 112 -10.07 -3.39 3.14
C ALA A 112 -10.91 -2.86 4.31
N LEU A 113 -10.44 -1.83 5.03
CA LEU A 113 -11.05 -1.34 6.27
C LEU A 113 -12.49 -0.81 6.08
N PRO A 114 -12.82 -0.01 5.03
CA PRO A 114 -14.19 0.46 4.82
C PRO A 114 -15.22 -0.68 4.63
N HIS A 115 -14.77 -1.89 4.35
CA HIS A 115 -15.60 -3.08 4.19
C HIS A 115 -15.64 -3.96 5.44
N GLY A 116 -15.05 -3.51 6.55
CA GLY A 116 -14.91 -4.31 7.78
C GLY A 116 -14.03 -5.54 7.60
N MET A 117 -13.12 -5.51 6.61
CA MET A 117 -12.25 -6.63 6.25
C MET A 117 -10.81 -6.39 6.69
N ILE A 118 -10.08 -7.48 6.86
CA ILE A 118 -8.63 -7.45 7.09
C ILE A 118 -7.95 -7.44 5.72
N GLY A 119 -6.98 -6.56 5.52
CA GLY A 119 -6.18 -6.46 4.30
C GLY A 119 -4.71 -6.74 4.58
N MET A 120 -4.02 -7.38 3.64
CA MET A 120 -2.57 -7.60 3.70
C MET A 120 -1.96 -7.49 2.30
N VAL A 121 -0.79 -6.89 2.22
CA VAL A 121 0.00 -6.75 0.98
C VAL A 121 1.44 -7.12 1.29
N MET A 122 2.03 -7.97 0.47
CA MET A 122 3.45 -8.34 0.52
C MET A 122 4.04 -8.16 -0.87
N ALA A 123 5.28 -7.70 -0.96
CA ALA A 123 6.02 -7.65 -2.22
C ALA A 123 7.42 -8.25 -2.08
N ALA A 124 7.91 -8.86 -3.15
CA ALA A 124 9.26 -9.41 -3.25
C ALA A 124 9.85 -9.14 -4.63
N GLY A 125 11.18 -9.13 -4.72
CA GLY A 125 11.94 -8.87 -5.93
C GLY A 125 12.65 -7.53 -5.87
N GLY A 126 12.63 -6.78 -6.97
CA GLY A 126 13.41 -5.56 -7.12
C GLY A 126 14.77 -5.80 -7.76
N TYR A 127 15.70 -4.86 -7.59
CA TYR A 127 17.06 -5.02 -8.11
C TYR A 127 17.88 -5.88 -7.16
N ALA A 128 18.82 -6.67 -7.68
CA ALA A 128 19.63 -7.58 -6.85
C ALA A 128 20.45 -6.84 -5.77
N ASP A 129 20.85 -5.59 -6.02
CA ASP A 129 21.54 -4.71 -5.07
C ASP A 129 20.59 -3.94 -4.15
N GLN A 130 19.30 -3.92 -4.45
CA GLN A 130 18.25 -3.21 -3.71
C GLN A 130 16.97 -4.05 -3.66
N PRO A 131 16.99 -5.19 -2.94
CA PRO A 131 15.81 -6.03 -2.79
C PRO A 131 14.75 -5.30 -1.98
N VAL A 132 13.48 -5.57 -2.29
CA VAL A 132 12.34 -5.01 -1.56
C VAL A 132 11.53 -6.13 -0.91
N HIS A 133 11.23 -5.98 0.38
CA HIS A 133 10.37 -6.92 1.12
C HIS A 133 9.31 -6.20 1.97
N PRO A 134 8.51 -5.27 1.41
CA PRO A 134 7.51 -4.57 2.18
C PRO A 134 6.35 -5.50 2.56
N LEU A 135 5.90 -5.37 3.81
CA LEU A 135 4.74 -6.04 4.37
C LEU A 135 3.80 -5.01 4.99
N GLY A 136 2.61 -4.91 4.40
CA GLY A 136 1.52 -4.06 4.86
C GLY A 136 0.37 -4.90 5.38
N MET A 137 -0.23 -4.50 6.49
CA MET A 137 -1.43 -5.14 7.02
C MET A 137 -2.36 -4.11 7.64
N ALA A 138 -3.65 -4.23 7.37
CA ALA A 138 -4.67 -3.41 8.01
C ALA A 138 -5.79 -4.27 8.58
N ALA A 139 -6.29 -3.92 9.76
CA ALA A 139 -7.36 -4.68 10.41
C ALA A 139 -8.29 -3.77 11.23
N PRO A 140 -9.59 -4.12 11.30
CA PRO A 140 -10.51 -3.43 12.19
C PRO A 140 -10.09 -3.55 13.66
N ALA A 141 -10.02 -2.43 14.38
CA ALA A 141 -9.55 -2.37 15.77
C ALA A 141 -10.67 -2.27 16.82
N GLY A 142 -11.93 -2.35 16.39
CA GLY A 142 -13.08 -2.26 17.30
C GLY A 142 -13.32 -0.83 17.76
N ALA A 143 -13.18 -0.57 19.06
CA ALA A 143 -13.42 0.75 19.65
C ALA A 143 -12.25 1.73 19.52
N TYR A 144 -11.16 1.32 18.86
CA TYR A 144 -9.91 2.07 18.77
C TYR A 144 -9.58 2.42 17.30
N PRO A 145 -8.64 3.35 17.04
CA PRO A 145 -8.18 3.65 15.69
C PRO A 145 -7.73 2.40 14.93
N GLU A 146 -7.98 2.36 13.62
CA GLU A 146 -7.68 1.16 12.84
C GLU A 146 -6.20 0.79 12.87
N PHE A 147 -5.92 -0.52 12.90
CA PHE A 147 -4.56 -1.02 12.83
C PHE A 147 -4.07 -0.94 11.39
N VAL A 148 -2.91 -0.31 11.19
CA VAL A 148 -2.21 -0.25 9.90
C VAL A 148 -0.72 -0.41 10.12
N LEU A 149 -0.19 -1.57 9.75
CA LEU A 149 1.23 -1.88 9.71
C LEU A 149 1.76 -1.60 8.30
N ASP A 150 2.94 -1.00 8.23
CA ASP A 150 3.69 -0.79 6.99
C ASP A 150 5.18 -0.84 7.31
N VAL A 151 5.83 -1.96 6.97
CA VAL A 151 7.22 -2.23 7.29
C VAL A 151 7.96 -2.72 6.06
N ASP A 152 9.20 -2.28 5.88
CA ASP A 152 10.12 -2.90 4.93
C ASP A 152 11.03 -3.89 5.65
N LEU A 153 10.99 -5.15 5.21
CA LEU A 153 11.77 -6.23 5.79
C LEU A 153 13.10 -6.43 5.06
N ALA A 154 13.45 -5.65 4.03
CA ALA A 154 14.68 -5.83 3.26
C ALA A 154 15.95 -5.76 4.14
N ASP A 155 16.00 -4.81 5.06
CA ASP A 155 17.10 -4.68 6.03
C ASP A 155 17.06 -5.78 7.10
N THR A 156 15.85 -6.21 7.44
CA THR A 156 15.59 -7.28 8.41
C THR A 156 16.02 -8.64 7.85
N ALA A 157 15.91 -8.85 6.53
CA ALA A 157 16.37 -10.03 5.80
C ALA A 157 17.89 -10.26 5.92
N ARG A 158 18.67 -9.19 6.18
CA ARG A 158 20.12 -9.27 6.40
C ARG A 158 20.48 -9.86 7.77
N ASN A 159 19.53 -9.96 8.70
CA ASN A 159 19.72 -10.63 9.98
C ASN A 159 19.26 -12.10 9.88
N PRO A 160 20.16 -13.09 10.09
CA PRO A 160 19.82 -14.51 9.99
C PRO A 160 18.63 -14.96 10.86
N GLN A 161 18.37 -14.29 11.99
CA GLN A 161 17.24 -14.60 12.87
C GLN A 161 15.89 -14.30 12.23
N PHE A 162 15.85 -13.40 11.24
CA PHE A 162 14.63 -13.02 10.52
C PHE A 162 14.61 -13.49 9.06
N ALA A 163 15.60 -14.29 8.64
CA ALA A 163 15.66 -14.84 7.28
C ALA A 163 14.40 -15.63 6.92
N GLY A 164 13.77 -16.32 7.88
CA GLY A 164 12.50 -17.02 7.66
C GLY A 164 11.35 -16.09 7.24
N PHE A 165 11.30 -14.85 7.77
CA PHE A 165 10.29 -13.86 7.37
C PHE A 165 10.52 -13.35 5.96
N ALA A 166 11.78 -13.07 5.60
CA ALA A 166 12.14 -12.66 4.24
C ALA A 166 11.79 -13.77 3.22
N LEU A 167 12.18 -15.02 3.51
CA LEU A 167 11.86 -16.17 2.66
C LEU A 167 10.35 -16.41 2.54
N MET A 168 9.57 -16.18 3.61
CA MET A 168 8.11 -16.25 3.54
C MET A 168 7.57 -15.22 2.52
N VAL A 169 8.07 -13.99 2.54
CA VAL A 169 7.68 -12.95 1.58
C VAL A 169 8.12 -13.33 0.16
N ASP A 170 9.35 -13.81 -0.03
CA ASP A 170 9.84 -14.27 -1.34
C ASP A 170 9.00 -15.41 -1.92
N VAL A 171 8.62 -16.39 -1.11
CA VAL A 171 7.77 -17.51 -1.56
C VAL A 171 6.38 -17.01 -1.94
N LEU A 172 5.75 -16.20 -1.09
CA LEU A 172 4.36 -15.78 -1.27
C LEU A 172 4.18 -14.71 -2.34
N ALA A 173 5.13 -13.79 -2.48
CA ALA A 173 5.05 -12.67 -3.41
C ALA A 173 5.89 -12.91 -4.67
N GLY A 174 7.08 -13.49 -4.56
CA GLY A 174 8.02 -13.71 -5.66
C GLY A 174 7.77 -15.01 -6.43
N VAL A 175 7.89 -16.15 -5.75
CA VAL A 175 7.76 -17.49 -6.37
C VAL A 175 6.33 -17.70 -6.89
N LEU A 176 5.31 -17.39 -6.08
CA LEU A 176 3.92 -17.61 -6.46
C LEU A 176 3.48 -16.79 -7.69
N SER A 177 3.96 -15.55 -7.82
CA SER A 177 3.64 -14.69 -8.98
C SER A 177 4.45 -15.06 -10.23
N GLY A 178 5.49 -15.88 -10.06
CA GLY A 178 6.42 -16.29 -11.10
C GLY A 178 7.45 -15.24 -11.47
N VAL A 179 7.69 -14.22 -10.63
CA VAL A 179 8.71 -13.19 -10.91
C VAL A 179 10.11 -13.56 -10.42
N ALA A 180 10.23 -14.61 -9.60
CA ALA A 180 11.51 -14.98 -8.98
C ALA A 180 12.62 -15.28 -10.02
N ASP A 181 12.24 -15.67 -11.24
CA ASP A 181 13.14 -15.96 -12.35
C ASP A 181 13.35 -14.77 -13.31
N HIS A 182 12.77 -13.60 -13.01
CA HIS A 182 12.82 -12.40 -13.86
C HIS A 182 13.63 -11.29 -13.19
N GLU A 183 14.68 -10.80 -13.86
CA GLU A 183 15.39 -9.60 -13.42
C GLU A 183 14.47 -8.38 -13.52
N HIS A 184 14.48 -7.53 -12.48
CA HIS A 184 13.79 -6.23 -12.42
C HIS A 184 12.26 -6.27 -12.26
N ASP A 185 11.67 -7.45 -12.02
CA ASP A 185 10.24 -7.54 -11.72
C ASP A 185 9.97 -7.57 -10.21
N THR A 186 8.82 -7.03 -9.83
CA THR A 186 8.29 -7.13 -8.46
C THR A 186 7.01 -7.95 -8.48
N GLY A 187 6.97 -8.96 -7.63
CA GLY A 187 5.84 -9.83 -7.41
C GLY A 187 5.13 -9.40 -6.13
N LEU A 188 3.79 -9.48 -6.12
CA LEU A 188 3.02 -9.12 -4.94
C LEU A 188 1.99 -10.19 -4.59
N LEU A 189 1.74 -10.34 -3.29
CA LEU A 189 0.55 -10.99 -2.78
C LEU A 189 -0.36 -9.94 -2.14
N VAL A 190 -1.63 -9.95 -2.52
CA VAL A 190 -2.69 -9.16 -1.90
C VAL A 190 -3.72 -10.12 -1.31
N LEU A 191 -4.05 -9.94 -0.04
CA LEU A 191 -4.99 -10.78 0.69
C LEU A 191 -6.06 -9.90 1.36
N ALA A 192 -7.33 -10.26 1.16
CA ALA A 192 -8.44 -9.73 1.93
C ALA A 192 -9.16 -10.87 2.66
N ILE A 193 -9.54 -10.65 3.91
CA ILE A 193 -10.29 -11.62 4.73
C ILE A 193 -11.54 -10.95 5.25
N ALA A 194 -12.70 -11.57 5.04
CA ALA A 194 -13.98 -11.11 5.54
C ALA A 194 -14.31 -11.82 6.87
N PRO A 195 -13.99 -11.23 8.04
CA PRO A 195 -14.15 -11.93 9.32
C PRO A 195 -15.62 -12.28 9.60
N THR A 196 -16.56 -11.46 9.12
CA THR A 196 -18.00 -11.62 9.34
C THR A 196 -18.62 -12.79 8.57
N THR A 197 -17.93 -13.35 7.58
CA THR A 197 -18.35 -14.60 6.93
C THR A 197 -17.87 -15.83 7.68
N LEU A 198 -16.91 -15.68 8.59
CA LEU A 198 -16.29 -16.77 9.36
C LEU A 198 -16.81 -16.85 10.80
N ARG A 199 -17.28 -15.73 11.36
CA ARG A 199 -17.87 -15.61 12.70
C ARG A 199 -18.78 -14.40 12.80
N SER A 200 -19.56 -14.30 13.88
CA SER A 200 -20.42 -13.14 14.16
C SER A 200 -19.64 -11.82 14.18
N ALA A 201 -20.19 -10.76 13.61
CA ALA A 201 -19.61 -9.41 13.64
C ALA A 201 -19.32 -8.95 15.07
N ASP A 202 -20.31 -9.00 15.97
CA ASP A 202 -20.12 -8.60 17.37
C ASP A 202 -19.00 -9.36 18.06
N GLY A 203 -18.94 -10.68 17.83
CA GLY A 203 -17.89 -11.53 18.39
C GLY A 203 -16.50 -11.21 17.84
N PHE A 204 -16.40 -10.73 16.60
CA PHE A 204 -15.14 -10.28 16.01
C PHE A 204 -14.71 -8.93 16.57
N TYR A 205 -15.57 -7.91 16.52
CA TYR A 205 -15.24 -6.56 17.00
C TYR A 205 -14.97 -6.50 18.51
N ARG A 206 -15.68 -7.30 19.33
CA ARG A 206 -15.33 -7.44 20.76
C ARG A 206 -13.93 -8.01 20.97
N ALA A 207 -13.56 -9.02 20.18
CA ALA A 207 -12.22 -9.63 20.27
C ALA A 207 -11.13 -8.65 19.79
N ALA A 208 -11.39 -7.91 18.71
CA ALA A 208 -10.49 -6.85 18.23
C ALA A 208 -10.26 -5.78 19.32
N SER A 209 -11.32 -5.23 19.90
CA SER A 209 -11.21 -4.29 21.02
C SER A 209 -10.41 -4.86 22.19
N ALA A 210 -10.61 -6.13 22.55
CA ALA A 210 -9.87 -6.75 23.63
C ALA A 210 -8.36 -6.84 23.33
N VAL A 211 -7.99 -7.26 22.12
CA VAL A 211 -6.57 -7.38 21.71
C VAL A 211 -5.90 -6.01 21.64
N PHE A 212 -6.44 -5.08 20.86
CA PHE A 212 -5.82 -3.76 20.67
C PHE A 212 -5.88 -2.90 21.94
N GLY A 213 -6.96 -3.01 22.72
CA GLY A 213 -7.09 -2.35 24.01
C GLY A 213 -6.08 -2.83 25.04
N SER A 214 -5.72 -4.13 25.03
CA SER A 214 -4.73 -4.70 25.96
C SER A 214 -3.34 -4.08 25.80
N MET A 215 -2.96 -3.66 24.59
CA MET A 215 -1.68 -3.00 24.34
C MET A 215 -1.60 -1.62 24.99
N LEU A 216 -2.72 -0.90 25.14
CA LEU A 216 -2.73 0.46 25.71
C LEU A 216 -2.37 0.50 27.20
N GLY A 217 -2.51 -0.63 27.90
CA GLY A 217 -2.23 -0.78 29.34
C GLY A 217 -0.80 -1.21 29.69
N TRP A 218 0.09 -1.38 28.70
CA TRP A 218 1.48 -1.75 28.96
C TRP A 218 2.25 -0.58 29.61
N GLU A 219 2.84 -0.83 30.78
CA GLU A 219 3.56 0.20 31.55
C GLU A 219 4.89 0.57 30.87
N GLY A 220 5.09 1.88 30.64
CA GLY A 220 6.29 2.39 29.99
C GLY A 220 6.41 3.92 29.92
N GLY A 221 5.79 4.65 30.86
CA GLY A 221 5.89 6.12 30.96
C GLY A 221 5.14 6.94 29.90
N ALA A 222 4.82 6.34 28.74
CA ALA A 222 3.92 6.85 27.72
C ALA A 222 2.91 5.75 27.33
N PRO A 223 1.65 6.09 27.03
CA PRO A 223 0.68 5.08 26.63
C PRO A 223 1.12 4.45 25.31
N VAL A 224 1.30 3.12 25.31
CA VAL A 224 1.74 2.36 24.14
C VAL A 224 0.75 2.59 22.99
N ARG A 225 1.29 2.87 21.81
CA ARG A 225 0.53 3.06 20.57
C ARG A 225 0.92 1.95 19.60
N TYR A 226 -0.06 1.31 18.99
CA TYR A 226 0.17 0.31 17.95
C TYR A 226 0.25 0.95 16.55
N PRO A 227 0.84 0.24 15.55
CA PRO A 227 0.92 0.71 14.17
C PRO A 227 -0.42 1.18 13.60
N GLY A 228 -0.45 2.38 13.02
CA GLY A 228 -1.64 3.04 12.49
C GLY A 228 -2.15 4.16 13.39
N TRP A 229 -1.86 4.13 14.70
CA TRP A 229 -2.34 5.15 15.64
C TRP A 229 -1.67 6.51 15.41
N ARG A 230 -0.34 6.55 15.29
CA ARG A 230 0.41 7.81 15.12
C ARG A 230 0.10 8.41 13.75
N GLU A 231 -0.01 7.56 12.74
CA GLU A 231 -0.37 7.89 11.37
C GLU A 231 -1.78 8.50 11.31
N ALA A 232 -2.75 7.93 12.02
CA ALA A 232 -4.10 8.49 12.13
C ALA A 232 -4.11 9.88 12.80
N GLN A 233 -3.36 10.06 13.90
CA GLN A 233 -3.23 11.35 14.56
C GLN A 233 -2.57 12.41 13.66
N TYR A 234 -1.54 12.01 12.92
CA TYR A 234 -0.84 12.89 11.98
C TYR A 234 -1.75 13.30 10.81
N LEU A 235 -2.55 12.36 10.29
CA LEU A 235 -3.56 12.63 9.26
C LEU A 235 -4.60 13.65 9.74
N GLU A 236 -5.08 13.54 10.98
CA GLU A 236 -5.98 14.54 11.57
C GLU A 236 -5.35 15.93 11.64
N GLN A 237 -4.08 16.01 12.05
CA GLN A 237 -3.33 17.28 12.06
C GLN A 237 -3.18 17.85 10.65
N CYS A 238 -2.84 17.02 9.66
CA CYS A 238 -2.73 17.43 8.27
C CYS A 238 -4.07 17.96 7.71
N ARG A 239 -5.19 17.35 8.09
CA ARG A 239 -6.53 17.82 7.70
C ARG A 239 -6.86 19.18 8.31
N ALA A 240 -6.42 19.42 9.54
CA ALA A 240 -6.70 20.67 10.25
C ALA A 240 -5.76 21.83 9.84
N LEU A 241 -4.48 21.53 9.62
CA LEU A 241 -3.41 22.54 9.50
C LEU A 241 -2.77 22.58 8.10
N GLY A 242 -3.16 21.68 7.20
CA GLY A 242 -2.50 21.46 5.92
C GLY A 242 -1.34 20.46 6.01
N VAL A 243 -0.91 19.97 4.84
CA VAL A 243 0.18 18.99 4.73
C VAL A 243 1.53 19.72 4.71
N PRO A 244 2.44 19.45 5.66
CA PRO A 244 3.75 20.08 5.65
C PRO A 244 4.60 19.50 4.51
N LEU A 245 5.06 20.37 3.61
CA LEU A 245 5.93 19.97 2.49
C LEU A 245 7.29 20.66 2.59
N PRO A 246 8.41 19.94 2.38
CA PRO A 246 9.72 20.57 2.25
C PRO A 246 9.72 21.61 1.12
N GLY A 247 10.35 22.76 1.34
CA GLY A 247 10.36 23.85 0.36
C GLY A 247 10.93 23.46 -1.01
N ALA A 248 11.86 22.50 -1.05
CA ALA A 248 12.39 21.95 -2.30
C ALA A 248 11.34 21.15 -3.09
N VAL A 249 10.61 20.26 -2.41
CA VAL A 249 9.52 19.47 -3.01
C VAL A 249 8.41 20.39 -3.51
N ARG A 250 8.02 21.40 -2.70
CA ARG A 250 7.03 22.40 -3.09
C ARG A 250 7.41 23.12 -4.39
N ARG A 251 8.65 23.62 -4.50
CA ARG A 251 9.13 24.29 -5.72
C ARG A 251 9.12 23.38 -6.95
N GLN A 252 9.46 22.09 -6.77
CA GLN A 252 9.43 21.11 -7.86
C GLN A 252 7.99 20.90 -8.36
N LEU A 253 7.03 20.74 -7.45
CA LEU A 253 5.62 20.56 -7.79
C LEU A 253 5.01 21.81 -8.45
N ASP A 254 5.32 23.01 -7.94
CA ASP A 254 4.86 24.26 -8.57
C ASP A 254 5.44 24.43 -9.98
N SER A 255 6.72 24.10 -10.18
CA SER A 255 7.34 24.12 -11.51
C SER A 255 6.68 23.12 -12.46
N LEU A 256 6.36 21.92 -11.98
CA LEU A 256 5.65 20.90 -12.76
C LEU A 256 4.23 21.37 -13.12
N ALA A 257 3.50 21.95 -12.17
CA ALA A 257 2.16 22.49 -12.40
C ALA A 257 2.18 23.57 -13.50
N LEU A 258 3.12 24.52 -13.43
CA LEU A 258 3.29 25.57 -14.44
C LEU A 258 3.59 24.99 -15.83
N LYS A 259 4.50 24.00 -15.93
CA LYS A 259 4.80 23.31 -17.20
C LYS A 259 3.57 22.63 -17.81
N LEU A 260 2.65 22.17 -16.96
CA LEU A 260 1.40 21.51 -17.35
C LEU A 260 0.22 22.47 -17.51
N GLY A 261 0.43 23.79 -17.39
CA GLY A 261 -0.65 24.79 -17.46
C GLY A 261 -1.66 24.69 -16.32
N ARG A 262 -1.22 24.23 -15.15
CA ARG A 262 -2.02 24.11 -13.92
C ARG A 262 -1.63 25.17 -12.90
N ALA A 263 -2.58 25.49 -12.01
CA ALA A 263 -2.31 26.39 -10.91
C ALA A 263 -1.28 25.78 -9.94
N PRO A 264 -0.35 26.58 -9.39
CA PRO A 264 0.52 26.16 -8.29
C PRO A 264 -0.26 25.72 -7.06
N LEU A 265 0.40 25.01 -6.15
CA LEU A 265 -0.21 24.59 -4.88
C LEU A 265 -0.64 25.79 -4.03
N THR A 266 -1.70 25.66 -3.26
CA THR A 266 -2.12 26.66 -2.27
C THR A 266 -1.46 26.39 -0.92
N THR A 267 -1.36 27.42 -0.08
CA THR A 267 -0.90 27.29 1.31
C THR A 267 -2.09 27.51 2.24
N VAL A 268 -2.22 26.66 3.26
CA VAL A 268 -3.17 26.89 4.36
C VAL A 268 -2.49 27.88 5.32
N GLY A 269 -3.12 29.04 5.53
CA GLY A 269 -2.60 30.13 6.37
C GLY A 269 -2.89 29.92 7.85
#